data_AF-M3J5I7-F1
#
_entry.id   AF-M3J5I7-F1
#
_cell.length_a   1.000
_cell.length_b   1.000
_cell.length_c   1.000
_cell.angle_alpha   90.00
_cell.angle_beta   90.00
_cell.angle_gamma   90.00
#
_symmetry.space_group_name_H-M   'P 1'
#
loop_
_entity.id
_entity.type
_entity.pdbx_description
1 polymer ?
#
loop_
_entity_poly.entity_id
_entity_poly.type
_entity_poly.pdbx_seq_one_letter_code
_entity_poly.pdbx_strand_id
1 'polypeptide(L)'
;MSINELINKFEFTRLLRSDTQTKTISILGKINDQDAIVTIEKSQFNTDDLTLKNLITDISLINSNDVYYWSKANLFQDLLSVPGAKLNLIFPATETHIRKYDDQKLHYIRETPEMYEKYVVPYIQSMKGDRLKWVYNILFEGKESETFIHHDKSPTDGFVLLPDMKWDGTTLETLYLCCIVNRLDISSM
;
A
#
# COMPACT_ATOMS: atom_id res chain seq x y z
N MET A 1 3.39 -2.73 20.80
CA MET A 1 2.34 -1.70 20.71
C MET A 1 1.36 -2.13 19.65
N SER A 2 0.06 -1.99 19.91
CA SER A 2 -0.96 -2.21 18.87
C SER A 2 -0.87 -1.11 17.81
N ILE A 3 -1.43 -1.36 16.62
CA ILE A 3 -1.52 -0.32 15.58
C ILE A 3 -2.27 0.92 16.09
N ASN A 4 -3.33 0.75 16.87
CA ASN A 4 -4.09 1.86 17.48
C ASN A 4 -3.22 2.71 18.42
N GLU A 5 -2.38 2.08 19.23
CA GLU A 5 -1.45 2.80 20.11
C GLU A 5 -0.40 3.59 19.33
N LEU A 6 0.09 3.04 18.21
CA LEU A 6 1.06 3.73 17.35
C LEU A 6 0.42 4.93 16.66
N ILE A 7 -0.78 4.76 16.09
CA ILE A 7 -1.50 5.84 15.40
C ILE A 7 -1.91 6.96 16.37
N ASN A 8 -2.32 6.64 17.60
CA ASN A 8 -2.64 7.66 18.61
C ASN A 8 -1.43 8.51 19.03
N LYS A 9 -0.21 8.01 18.82
CA LYS A 9 1.04 8.74 19.09
C LYS A 9 1.64 9.40 17.85
N PHE A 10 0.97 9.31 16.71
CA PHE A 10 1.48 9.86 15.46
C PHE A 10 1.32 11.39 15.46
N GLU A 11 2.44 12.08 15.39
CA GLU A 11 2.51 13.53 15.30
C GLU A 11 2.81 13.93 13.84
N PHE A 12 1.82 14.55 13.19
CA PHE A 12 1.96 14.99 11.80
C PHE A 12 3.11 16.00 11.65
N THR A 13 3.92 15.82 10.60
CA THR A 13 4.99 16.75 10.23
C THR A 13 4.69 17.43 8.89
N ARG A 14 4.47 16.67 7.81
CA ARG A 14 4.12 17.22 6.49
C ARG A 14 3.42 16.21 5.59
N LEU A 15 2.75 16.72 4.56
CA LEU A 15 2.27 15.91 3.44
C LEU A 15 3.45 15.47 2.57
N LEU A 16 3.49 14.18 2.22
CA LEU A 16 4.45 13.63 1.27
C LEU A 16 3.85 13.63 -0.13
N ARG A 17 2.64 13.08 -0.27
CA ARG A 17 1.94 13.00 -1.56
C ARG A 17 0.43 13.00 -1.38
N SER A 18 -0.28 13.62 -2.31
CA SER A 18 -1.72 13.50 -2.47
C SER A 18 -2.04 13.13 -3.91
N ASP A 19 -2.72 12.01 -4.10
CA ASP A 19 -3.16 11.52 -5.39
C ASP A 19 -4.69 11.58 -5.46
N THR A 20 -5.22 12.57 -6.18
CA THR A 20 -6.66 12.79 -6.28
C THR A 20 -7.35 11.75 -7.15
N GLN A 21 -6.62 11.08 -8.04
CA GLN A 21 -7.18 10.07 -8.94
C GLN A 21 -7.40 8.77 -8.18
N THR A 22 -6.38 8.32 -7.43
CA THR A 22 -6.48 7.10 -6.59
C THR A 22 -7.10 7.37 -5.21
N LYS A 23 -7.37 8.64 -4.88
CA LYS A 23 -7.92 9.08 -3.58
C LYS A 23 -7.02 8.63 -2.40
N THR A 24 -5.71 8.75 -2.59
CA THR A 24 -4.69 8.33 -1.64
C THR A 24 -3.92 9.54 -1.11
N ILE A 25 -3.58 9.51 0.17
CA ILE A 25 -2.63 10.45 0.77
C ILE A 25 -1.50 9.68 1.46
N SER A 26 -0.30 10.23 1.43
CA SER A 26 0.83 9.78 2.25
C SER A 26 1.36 10.96 3.05
N ILE A 27 1.51 10.77 4.35
CA ILE A 27 1.91 11.81 5.30
C ILE A 27 3.11 11.33 6.13
N LEU A 28 4.05 12.25 6.34
CA LEU A 28 5.19 12.07 7.23
C LEU A 28 4.84 12.63 8.61
N GLY A 29 5.22 11.88 9.64
CA GLY A 29 5.13 12.30 11.02
C GLY A 29 6.18 11.62 11.88
N LYS A 30 5.98 11.70 13.20
CA LYS A 30 6.82 11.04 14.19
C LYS A 30 6.00 10.24 15.19
N ILE A 31 6.58 9.15 15.69
CA ILE A 31 6.06 8.39 16.82
C ILE A 31 7.23 8.17 17.77
N ASN A 32 7.16 8.74 18.99
CA ASN A 32 8.27 8.72 19.97
C ASN A 32 9.61 9.18 19.35
N ASP A 33 9.61 10.36 18.71
CA ASP A 33 10.76 11.00 18.05
C ASP A 33 11.38 10.27 16.85
N GLN A 34 10.82 9.12 16.44
CA GLN A 34 11.24 8.38 15.25
C GLN A 34 10.28 8.61 14.10
N ASP A 35 10.81 8.70 12.88
CA ASP A 35 10.01 8.97 11.68
C ASP A 35 8.98 7.85 11.44
N ALA A 36 7.81 8.26 10.97
CA ALA A 36 6.71 7.38 10.62
C ALA A 36 6.01 7.88 9.35
N ILE A 37 5.60 6.97 8.48
CA ILE A 37 4.82 7.30 7.29
C ILE A 37 3.47 6.61 7.41
N VAL A 38 2.40 7.39 7.26
CA VAL A 38 1.03 6.89 7.18
C VAL A 38 0.53 7.11 5.77
N THR A 39 0.04 6.05 5.14
CA THR A 39 -0.65 6.12 3.85
C THR A 39 -2.11 5.72 4.05
N ILE A 40 -3.03 6.56 3.56
CA ILE A 40 -4.47 6.36 3.68
C ILE A 40 -5.07 6.37 2.27
N GLU A 41 -5.81 5.32 1.95
CA GLU A 41 -6.49 5.15 0.67
C GLU A 41 -7.98 4.95 0.93
N LYS A 42 -8.84 5.71 0.24
CA LYS A 42 -10.29 5.53 0.36
C LYS A 42 -10.71 4.14 -0.12
N SER A 43 -11.54 3.45 0.66
CA SER A 43 -12.08 2.16 0.25
C SER A 43 -12.98 2.30 -0.99
N GLN A 44 -13.07 1.22 -1.75
CA GLN A 44 -14.07 1.09 -2.80
C GLN A 44 -15.48 0.93 -2.23
N PHE A 45 -16.49 1.19 -3.07
CA PHE A 45 -17.87 0.96 -2.69
C PHE A 45 -18.13 -0.55 -2.60
N ASN A 46 -18.75 -0.97 -1.50
CA ASN A 46 -19.41 -2.27 -1.45
C ASN A 46 -20.69 -2.19 -2.31
N THR A 47 -20.86 -3.16 -3.22
CA THR A 47 -21.99 -3.21 -4.16
C THR A 47 -23.07 -4.22 -3.78
N ASP A 48 -22.97 -4.86 -2.62
CA ASP A 48 -23.91 -5.90 -2.17
C ASP A 48 -25.28 -5.31 -1.75
N ASP A 49 -25.30 -4.15 -1.09
CA ASP A 49 -26.51 -3.38 -0.76
C ASP A 49 -26.37 -1.91 -1.15
N LEU A 50 -27.17 -1.47 -2.12
CA LEU A 50 -27.17 -0.11 -2.66
C LEU A 50 -28.39 0.71 -2.20
N THR A 51 -29.03 0.30 -1.10
CA THR A 51 -30.16 1.04 -0.52
C THR A 51 -29.70 2.41 0.00
N LEU A 52 -29.99 3.49 -0.74
CA LEU A 52 -29.48 4.84 -0.46
C LEU A 52 -29.79 5.35 0.95
N LYS A 53 -30.93 4.97 1.54
CA LYS A 53 -31.30 5.36 2.91
C LYS A 53 -30.37 4.79 3.98
N ASN A 54 -29.74 3.65 3.69
CA ASN A 54 -28.78 3.01 4.58
C ASN A 54 -27.36 3.48 4.26
N LEU A 55 -27.10 3.82 3.00
CA LEU A 55 -25.77 4.22 2.53
C LEU A 55 -25.43 5.69 2.85
N ILE A 56 -26.39 6.61 2.77
CA ILE A 56 -26.16 8.06 2.95
C ILE A 56 -26.68 8.51 4.32
N THR A 57 -25.80 9.01 5.18
CA THR A 57 -26.20 9.53 6.51
C THR A 57 -26.55 11.01 6.46
N ASP A 58 -25.80 11.80 5.69
CA ASP A 58 -26.01 13.24 5.53
C ASP A 58 -25.82 13.63 4.07
N ILE A 59 -26.57 14.63 3.62
CA ILE A 59 -26.45 15.17 2.27
C ILE A 59 -26.58 16.70 2.27
N SER A 60 -25.75 17.36 1.48
CA SER A 60 -25.75 18.80 1.27
C SER A 60 -25.67 19.09 -0.22
N LEU A 61 -26.67 19.80 -0.75
CA LEU A 61 -26.70 20.20 -2.15
C LEU A 61 -25.57 21.20 -2.45
N ILE A 62 -24.80 20.94 -3.51
CA ILE A 62 -23.82 21.89 -4.05
C ILE A 62 -24.50 22.77 -5.08
N ASN A 63 -25.18 22.16 -6.07
CA ASN A 63 -25.88 22.87 -7.15
C ASN A 63 -26.92 21.94 -7.80
N SER A 64 -27.85 22.50 -8.55
CA SER A 64 -28.76 21.76 -9.44
C SER A 64 -29.10 22.56 -10.69
N ASN A 65 -29.39 21.87 -11.78
CA ASN A 65 -29.89 22.46 -13.01
C ASN A 65 -30.80 21.46 -13.74
N ASP A 66 -32.07 21.82 -13.92
CA ASP A 66 -33.10 20.97 -14.51
C ASP A 66 -33.16 19.57 -13.83
N VAL A 67 -32.76 18.51 -14.52
CA VAL A 67 -32.74 17.13 -14.02
C VAL A 67 -31.46 16.75 -13.27
N TYR A 68 -30.46 17.63 -13.21
CA TYR A 68 -29.14 17.35 -12.63
C TYR A 68 -28.99 17.93 -11.22
N TYR A 69 -28.46 17.11 -10.30
CA TYR A 69 -28.18 17.48 -8.91
C TYR A 69 -26.77 17.04 -8.54
N TRP A 70 -25.98 17.95 -7.98
CA TRP A 70 -24.63 17.67 -7.47
C TRP A 70 -24.61 17.97 -5.97
N SER A 71 -24.19 16.99 -5.17
CA SER A 71 -24.23 17.07 -3.70
C SER A 71 -22.95 16.54 -3.07
N LYS A 72 -22.66 16.98 -1.86
CA LYS A 72 -21.74 16.28 -0.94
C LYS A 72 -22.58 15.34 -0.08
N ALA A 73 -22.07 14.15 0.19
CA ALA A 73 -22.73 13.18 1.05
C ALA A 73 -21.74 12.54 2.02
N ASN A 74 -22.17 12.35 3.26
CA ASN A 74 -21.52 11.43 4.18
C ASN A 74 -22.08 10.04 3.95
N LEU A 75 -21.20 9.05 3.95
CA LEU A 75 -21.58 7.64 3.86
C LEU A 75 -21.71 7.06 5.26
N PHE A 76 -22.64 6.12 5.44
CA PHE A 76 -22.59 5.21 6.57
C PHE A 76 -21.29 4.41 6.51
N GLN A 77 -20.65 4.20 7.65
CA GLN A 77 -19.37 3.51 7.76
C GLN A 77 -19.41 2.57 8.96
N ASP A 78 -18.95 1.36 8.75
CA ASP A 78 -18.77 0.35 9.78
C ASP A 78 -17.47 -0.38 9.52
N LEU A 79 -16.61 -0.52 10.54
CA LEU A 79 -15.25 -1.00 10.34
C LEU A 79 -15.21 -2.45 9.82
N LEU A 80 -16.21 -3.27 10.13
CA LEU A 80 -16.25 -4.68 9.77
C LEU A 80 -16.88 -4.92 8.39
N SER A 81 -17.89 -4.14 8.02
CA SER A 81 -18.69 -4.38 6.81
C SER A 81 -18.48 -3.35 5.71
N VAL A 82 -18.25 -2.07 6.05
CA VAL A 82 -18.10 -0.96 5.09
C VAL A 82 -17.04 0.03 5.61
N PRO A 83 -15.76 -0.36 5.63
CA PRO A 83 -14.70 0.50 6.15
C PRO A 83 -14.43 1.67 5.19
N GLY A 84 -14.09 2.85 5.72
CA GLY A 84 -13.98 4.06 4.88
C GLY A 84 -12.63 4.29 4.22
N ALA A 85 -11.59 3.65 4.75
CA ALA A 85 -10.26 3.71 4.20
C ALA A 85 -9.42 2.53 4.66
N LYS A 86 -8.42 2.20 3.84
CA LYS A 86 -7.28 1.39 4.21
C LYS A 86 -6.15 2.27 4.72
N LEU A 87 -5.51 1.85 5.82
CA LEU A 87 -4.36 2.55 6.41
C LEU A 87 -3.16 1.63 6.44
N ASN A 88 -2.03 2.13 5.93
CA ASN A 88 -0.72 1.48 6.06
C ASN A 88 0.21 2.38 6.91
N LEU A 89 0.97 1.76 7.81
CA LEU A 89 1.96 2.44 8.65
C LEU A 89 3.35 1.85 8.37
N ILE A 90 4.33 2.72 8.10
CA ILE A 90 5.75 2.38 8.09
C ILE A 90 6.40 3.05 9.30
N PHE A 91 6.86 2.24 10.25
CA PHE A 91 7.49 2.72 11.48
C PHE A 91 8.50 1.69 12.03
N PRO A 92 9.73 2.11 12.39
CA PRO A 92 10.33 3.40 12.09
C PRO A 92 10.63 3.54 10.58
N ALA A 93 10.29 4.70 10.01
CA ALA A 93 10.58 5.02 8.63
C ALA A 93 12.05 5.43 8.47
N THR A 94 12.66 5.06 7.34
CA THR A 94 14.01 5.49 6.98
C THR A 94 13.92 6.60 5.95
N GLU A 95 15.01 7.35 5.74
CA GLU A 95 15.10 8.34 4.67
C GLU A 95 14.76 7.75 3.28
N THR A 96 15.05 6.47 3.05
CA THR A 96 14.67 5.83 1.79
C THR A 96 13.16 5.61 1.68
N HIS A 97 12.49 5.26 2.79
CA HIS A 97 11.03 5.20 2.82
C HIS A 97 10.44 6.59 2.55
N ILE A 98 10.95 7.62 3.21
CA ILE A 98 10.46 9.00 3.05
C ILE A 98 10.54 9.42 1.59
N ARG A 99 11.72 9.28 0.96
CA ARG A 99 11.91 9.62 -0.46
C ARG A 99 10.96 8.88 -1.38
N LYS A 100 10.71 7.58 -1.14
CA LYS A 100 9.80 6.77 -1.98
C LYS A 100 8.36 7.29 -1.97
N TYR A 101 7.89 7.82 -0.84
CA TYR A 101 6.51 8.29 -0.68
C TYR A 101 6.33 9.79 -0.89
N ASP A 102 7.43 10.55 -0.89
CA ASP A 102 7.44 11.97 -1.23
C ASP A 102 7.02 12.20 -2.68
N ASP A 103 6.51 13.39 -2.96
CA ASP A 103 6.25 13.80 -4.33
C ASP A 103 7.58 13.92 -5.08
N GLN A 104 7.70 13.22 -6.21
CA GLN A 104 8.93 13.14 -6.97
C GLN A 104 8.69 13.58 -8.40
N LYS A 105 9.58 14.44 -8.92
CA LYS A 105 9.64 14.68 -10.36
C LYS A 105 10.06 13.39 -11.04
N LEU A 106 9.18 12.89 -11.90
CA LEU A 106 9.47 11.71 -12.70
C LEU A 106 10.37 12.08 -13.88
N HIS A 107 11.35 11.23 -14.14
CA HIS A 107 12.25 11.35 -15.28
C HIS A 107 12.12 10.10 -16.15
N TYR A 108 11.96 10.29 -17.45
CA TYR A 108 12.08 9.21 -18.41
C TYR A 108 13.57 8.96 -18.70
N ILE A 109 14.06 7.77 -18.35
CA ILE A 109 15.47 7.39 -18.51
C ILE A 109 15.55 6.24 -19.51
N ARG A 110 16.48 6.34 -20.46
CA ARG A 110 16.85 5.23 -21.34
C ARG A 110 18.12 4.59 -20.80
N GLU A 111 17.97 3.53 -20.04
CA GLU A 111 19.08 2.72 -19.54
C GLU A 111 19.68 1.87 -20.66
N THR A 112 21.00 1.89 -20.82
CA THR A 112 21.73 1.00 -21.73
C THR A 112 22.40 -0.14 -20.96
N PRO A 113 22.78 -1.26 -21.62
CA PRO A 113 23.49 -2.36 -20.94
C PRO A 113 24.74 -1.89 -20.19
N GLU A 114 25.50 -0.94 -20.74
CA GLU A 114 26.70 -0.40 -20.09
C GLU A 114 26.36 0.42 -18.84
N MET A 115 25.24 1.15 -18.84
CA MET A 115 24.77 1.88 -17.67
C MET A 115 24.33 0.93 -16.56
N TYR A 116 23.60 -0.13 -16.94
CA TYR A 116 23.14 -1.15 -16.01
C TYR A 116 24.31 -1.80 -15.28
N GLU A 117 25.29 -2.33 -16.03
CA GLU A 117 26.49 -2.97 -15.47
C GLU A 117 27.33 -2.01 -14.61
N LYS A 118 27.50 -0.77 -15.08
CA LYS A 118 28.38 0.20 -14.41
C LYS A 118 27.76 0.82 -13.16
N TYR A 119 26.47 1.09 -13.14
CA TYR A 119 25.82 1.87 -12.08
C TYR A 119 24.73 1.11 -11.34
N VAL A 120 23.87 0.37 -12.04
CA VAL A 120 22.68 -0.25 -11.45
C VAL A 120 23.02 -1.57 -10.76
N VAL A 121 23.85 -2.43 -11.37
CA VAL A 121 24.30 -3.69 -10.75
C VAL A 121 25.00 -3.44 -9.41
N PRO A 122 25.99 -2.53 -9.28
CA PRO A 122 26.60 -2.22 -7.99
C PRO A 122 25.59 -1.73 -6.96
N TYR A 123 24.62 -0.90 -7.39
CA TYR A 123 23.55 -0.43 -6.52
C TYR A 123 22.66 -1.58 -6.03
N ILE A 124 22.20 -2.46 -6.91
CA ILE A 124 21.42 -3.66 -6.55
C ILE A 124 22.18 -4.49 -5.51
N GLN A 125 23.47 -4.74 -5.72
CA GLN A 125 24.27 -5.51 -4.76
C GLN A 125 24.38 -4.81 -3.41
N SER A 126 24.53 -3.48 -3.38
CA SER A 126 24.57 -2.69 -2.13
C SER A 126 23.26 -2.73 -1.34
N MET A 127 22.15 -3.07 -2.00
CA MET A 127 20.80 -3.09 -1.42
C MET A 127 20.37 -4.48 -0.96
N LYS A 128 21.15 -5.52 -1.28
CA LYS A 128 20.93 -6.88 -0.75
C LYS A 128 21.24 -6.92 0.75
N GLY A 129 20.48 -7.73 1.50
CA GLY A 129 20.58 -7.84 2.95
C GLY A 129 19.28 -7.41 3.64
N ASP A 130 19.38 -6.56 4.67
CA ASP A 130 18.27 -6.19 5.57
C ASP A 130 17.01 -5.68 4.85
N ARG A 131 17.17 -5.03 3.69
CA ARG A 131 16.03 -4.52 2.90
C ARG A 131 15.12 -5.63 2.36
N LEU A 132 15.67 -6.82 2.14
CA LEU A 132 14.92 -7.98 1.65
C LEU A 132 14.43 -8.86 2.79
N LYS A 133 14.72 -8.53 4.06
CA LYS A 133 14.38 -9.37 5.21
C LYS A 133 12.91 -9.77 5.23
N TRP A 134 12.00 -8.88 4.88
CA TRP A 134 10.57 -9.20 4.82
C TRP A 134 10.25 -10.32 3.80
N VAL A 135 10.95 -10.36 2.66
CA VAL A 135 10.84 -11.42 1.65
C VAL A 135 11.35 -12.75 2.22
N TYR A 136 12.53 -12.74 2.85
CA TYR A 136 13.11 -13.93 3.48
C TYR A 136 12.22 -14.48 4.58
N ASN A 137 11.60 -13.62 5.37
CA ASN A 137 10.70 -14.03 6.44
C ASN A 137 9.46 -14.77 5.89
N ILE A 138 8.93 -14.34 4.75
CA ILE A 138 7.80 -15.01 4.07
C ILE A 138 8.25 -16.39 3.54
N LEU A 139 9.36 -16.42 2.80
CA LEU A 139 9.84 -17.64 2.16
C LEU A 139 10.31 -18.72 3.14
N PHE A 140 11.01 -18.32 4.21
CA PHE A 140 11.80 -19.26 5.03
C PHE A 140 11.45 -19.25 6.53
N GLU A 141 10.81 -18.20 7.04
CA GLU A 141 10.46 -18.08 8.47
C GLU A 141 8.94 -18.25 8.74
N GLY A 142 8.15 -18.53 7.71
CA GLY A 142 6.70 -18.80 7.83
C GLY A 142 5.85 -17.56 8.12
N LYS A 143 6.39 -16.36 7.88
CA LYS A 143 5.64 -15.12 8.02
C LYS A 143 4.50 -15.09 6.98
N GLU A 144 3.28 -14.78 7.44
CA GLU A 144 2.05 -14.76 6.62
C GLU A 144 1.66 -16.13 6.03
N SER A 145 2.20 -17.23 6.54
CA SER A 145 1.90 -18.57 6.02
C SER A 145 0.41 -18.95 6.03
N GLU A 146 -0.38 -18.33 6.89
CA GLU A 146 -1.84 -18.47 6.96
C GLU A 146 -2.58 -17.83 5.78
N THR A 147 -1.96 -16.89 5.06
CA THR A 147 -2.56 -16.17 3.92
C THR A 147 -2.17 -16.79 2.58
N PHE A 148 -1.27 -17.78 2.58
CA PHE A 148 -0.77 -18.37 1.35
C PHE A 148 -1.89 -19.07 0.58
N ILE A 149 -2.02 -18.70 -0.69
CA ILE A 149 -2.94 -19.36 -1.63
C ILE A 149 -2.26 -20.63 -2.18
N HIS A 150 -0.97 -20.54 -2.44
CA HIS A 150 -0.15 -21.66 -2.90
C HIS A 150 1.29 -21.53 -2.41
N HIS A 151 1.94 -22.65 -2.13
CA HIS A 151 3.35 -22.69 -1.74
C HIS A 151 4.00 -23.97 -2.25
N ASP A 152 4.84 -23.83 -3.28
CA ASP A 152 5.76 -24.86 -3.74
C ASP A 152 7.12 -24.67 -3.04
N LYS A 153 7.57 -25.70 -2.34
CA LYS A 153 8.80 -25.68 -1.52
C LYS A 153 10.06 -26.05 -2.31
N SER A 154 9.97 -26.29 -3.61
CA SER A 154 11.15 -26.54 -4.45
C SER A 154 12.15 -25.37 -4.30
N PRO A 155 13.42 -25.63 -3.96
CA PRO A 155 14.39 -24.56 -3.71
C PRO A 155 14.77 -23.78 -4.98
N THR A 156 14.61 -24.39 -6.16
CA THR A 156 15.02 -23.81 -7.45
C THR A 156 13.83 -23.28 -8.26
N ASP A 157 12.71 -24.02 -8.22
CA ASP A 157 11.55 -23.78 -9.09
C ASP A 157 10.28 -23.45 -8.30
N GLY A 158 10.37 -23.49 -6.96
CA GLY A 158 9.25 -23.22 -6.08
C GLY A 158 9.01 -21.72 -5.89
N PHE A 159 7.83 -21.41 -5.37
CA PHE A 159 7.37 -20.06 -5.12
C PHE A 159 6.24 -20.05 -4.09
N VAL A 160 6.00 -18.88 -3.51
CA VAL A 160 4.82 -18.57 -2.71
C VAL A 160 3.92 -17.63 -3.49
N LEU A 161 2.62 -17.94 -3.55
CA LEU A 161 1.57 -17.05 -4.05
C LEU A 161 0.70 -16.60 -2.87
N LEU A 162 0.63 -15.30 -2.65
CA LEU A 162 -0.07 -14.69 -1.51
C LEU A 162 -0.77 -13.38 -1.92
N PRO A 163 -1.82 -12.96 -1.19
CA PRO A 163 -2.41 -11.62 -1.32
C PRO A 163 -1.34 -10.53 -1.21
N ASP A 164 -1.32 -9.58 -2.15
CA ASP A 164 -0.44 -8.42 -2.04
C ASP A 164 -0.99 -7.44 -1.00
N MET A 165 -0.08 -6.74 -0.30
CA MET A 165 -0.43 -5.71 0.67
C MET A 165 -1.33 -4.59 0.12
N LYS A 166 -1.47 -4.44 -1.20
CA LYS A 166 -2.37 -3.48 -1.85
C LYS A 166 -3.81 -3.97 -1.92
N TRP A 167 -4.06 -5.28 -1.98
CA TRP A 167 -5.42 -5.83 -2.04
C TRP A 167 -6.13 -5.73 -0.68
N ASP A 168 -7.46 -5.63 -0.67
CA ASP A 168 -8.27 -5.61 0.55
C ASP A 168 -8.57 -7.03 1.08
N GLY A 169 -8.32 -8.06 0.26
CA GLY A 169 -8.53 -9.46 0.61
C GLY A 169 -9.97 -9.94 0.41
N THR A 170 -10.88 -9.07 -0.05
CA THR A 170 -12.31 -9.39 -0.18
C THR A 170 -12.85 -9.16 -1.58
N THR A 171 -12.46 -8.06 -2.25
CA THR A 171 -13.08 -7.67 -3.52
C THR A 171 -12.31 -8.21 -4.71
N LEU A 172 -12.91 -9.21 -5.38
CA LEU A 172 -12.29 -9.94 -6.49
C LEU A 172 -11.97 -9.07 -7.71
N GLU A 173 -12.74 -8.02 -7.97
CA GLU A 173 -12.50 -7.08 -9.07
C GLU A 173 -11.16 -6.34 -8.92
N THR A 174 -10.67 -6.25 -7.68
CA THR A 174 -9.37 -5.64 -7.35
C THR A 174 -8.32 -6.67 -6.93
N LEU A 175 -8.54 -7.95 -7.24
CA LEU A 175 -7.64 -9.05 -6.89
C LEU A 175 -6.20 -8.71 -7.26
N TYR A 176 -5.34 -8.66 -6.25
CA TYR A 176 -3.91 -8.40 -6.43
C TYR A 176 -3.12 -9.42 -5.62
N LEU A 177 -2.37 -10.25 -6.32
CA LEU A 177 -1.52 -11.28 -5.73
C LEU A 177 -0.05 -10.98 -6.01
N CYS A 178 0.81 -11.36 -5.07
CA CYS A 178 2.25 -11.34 -5.23
C CYS A 178 2.75 -12.78 -5.36
N CYS A 179 3.62 -13.02 -6.33
CA CYS A 179 4.33 -14.29 -6.49
C CYS A 179 5.81 -14.06 -6.16
N ILE A 180 6.32 -14.76 -5.16
CA ILE A 180 7.70 -14.65 -4.70
C ILE A 180 8.38 -16.00 -4.95
N VAL A 181 9.39 -16.01 -5.83
CA VAL A 181 10.17 -17.22 -6.15
C VAL A 181 11.17 -17.55 -5.04
N ASN A 182 11.45 -18.84 -4.84
CA ASN A 182 12.39 -19.30 -3.81
C ASN A 182 13.85 -19.06 -4.19
N ARG A 183 14.16 -19.03 -5.49
CA ARG A 183 15.52 -18.79 -6.00
C ARG A 183 15.99 -17.36 -5.71
N LEU A 184 17.27 -17.21 -5.39
CA LEU A 184 17.85 -15.95 -4.89
C LEU A 184 18.84 -15.29 -5.88
N ASP A 185 19.05 -15.90 -7.04
CA ASP A 185 20.04 -15.48 -8.04
C ASP A 185 19.48 -14.43 -9.04
N ILE A 186 18.16 -14.30 -9.12
CA ILE A 186 17.49 -13.29 -9.98
C ILE A 186 17.15 -12.07 -9.13
N SER A 187 17.68 -10.89 -9.50
CA SER A 187 17.42 -9.63 -8.80
C SER A 187 16.49 -8.66 -9.56
N SER A 188 16.45 -8.77 -10.89
CA SER A 188 15.57 -8.01 -11.79
C SER A 188 15.49 -8.72 -13.15
N MET A 189 14.56 -8.29 -14.01
CA MET A 189 14.47 -8.67 -15.42
C MET A 189 15.52 -7.95 -16.26
#